data_AF-K2MSB4-F1
#
_entry.id   AF-K2MSB4-F1
#
_cell.length_a   1.000
_cell.length_b   1.000
_cell.length_c   1.000
_cell.angle_alpha   90.00
_cell.angle_beta   90.00
_cell.angle_gamma   90.00
#
_symmetry.space_group_name_H-M   'P 1'
#
loop_
_entity.id
_entity.type
_entity.pdbx_description
1 polymer ?
#
loop_
_entity_poly.entity_id
_entity_poly.type
_entity_poly.pdbx_seq_one_letter_code
_entity_poly.pdbx_strand_id
1 'polypeptide(L)' 'MGKWIILVLGVLLTANGFFTRTYDFPNETPVRYCFNMDYIGVDGCFHNATAPMLIAWVPLLIGLGLIAWSMVRASRKTV' A
#
# COMPACT_ATOMS: atom_id res chain seq x y z
N MET A 1 -22.88 -2.42 -8.92
CA MET A 1 -21.74 -1.53 -9.21
C MET A 1 -20.81 -1.41 -7.99
N GLY A 2 -21.22 -0.79 -6.88
CA GLY A 2 -20.33 -0.50 -5.74
C GLY A 2 -19.54 -1.68 -5.13
N LYS A 3 -20.10 -2.89 -5.09
CA LYS A 3 -19.38 -4.09 -4.56
C LYS A 3 -18.12 -4.45 -5.36
N TRP A 4 -18.19 -4.30 -6.69
CA TRP A 4 -17.08 -4.58 -7.59
C TRP A 4 -16.03 -3.48 -7.53
N ILE A 5 -16.45 -2.22 -7.37
CA ILE A 5 -15.56 -1.07 -7.20
C ILE A 5 -14.70 -1.25 -5.94
N ILE A 6 -15.29 -1.64 -4.81
CA ILE A 6 -14.56 -1.87 -3.55
C ILE A 6 -13.54 -3.01 -3.69
N LEU A 7 -13.93 -4.10 -4.35
CA LEU A 7 -13.03 -5.24 -4.60
C LEU A 7 -11.85 -4.81 -5.50
N VAL A 8 -12.13 -4.12 -6.61
CA VAL A 8 -11.10 -3.64 -7.55
C VAL A 8 -10.16 -2.66 -6.87
N LEU A 9 -10.67 -1.70 -6.10
CA LEU A 9 -9.84 -0.78 -5.31
C LEU A 9 -8.98 -1.53 -4.29
N GLY A 10 -9.54 -2.53 -3.61
CA GLY A 10 -8.79 -3.36 -2.67
C GLY A 10 -7.62 -4.09 -3.34
N VAL A 11 -7.88 -4.74 -4.47
CA VAL A 11 -6.85 -5.46 -5.25
C VAL A 11 -5.76 -4.51 -5.76
N LEU A 12 -6.14 -3.34 -6.29
CA LEU A 12 -5.17 -2.35 -6.76
C LEU A 12 -4.29 -1.81 -5.63
N LEU A 13 -4.87 -1.52 -4.47
CA LEU A 13 -4.12 -1.05 -3.30
C LEU A 13 -3.16 -2.12 -2.77
N THR A 14 -3.60 -3.39 -2.72
CA THR A 14 -2.75 -4.51 -2.32
C THR A 14 -1.61 -4.74 -3.30
N ALA A 15 -1.89 -4.72 -4.61
CA ALA A 15 -0.86 -4.87 -5.64
C ALA A 15 0.19 -3.75 -5.55
N ASN A 16 -0.26 -2.50 -5.40
CA ASN A 16 0.63 -1.35 -5.26
C ASN A 16 1.51 -1.43 -4.00
N GLY A 17 0.93 -1.82 -2.86
CA GLY A 17 1.68 -2.03 -1.61
C GLY A 17 2.80 -3.08 -1.77
N PHE A 18 2.53 -4.17 -2.50
CA PHE A 18 3.50 -5.25 -2.71
C PHE A 18 4.73 -4.86 -3.54
N PHE A 19 4.57 -3.94 -4.49
CA PHE A 19 5.66 -3.50 -5.38
C PHE A 19 6.39 -2.27 -4.85
N THR A 20 6.10 -1.82 -3.63
CA THR A 20 6.84 -0.72 -3.02
C THR A 20 8.23 -1.17 -2.62
N ARG A 21 9.24 -0.42 -3.05
CA ARG A 21 10.65 -0.61 -2.67
C ARG A 21 11.05 0.49 -1.71
N THR A 22 11.67 0.13 -0.59
CA THR A 22 12.28 1.09 0.33
C THR A 22 13.79 0.90 0.32
N TYR A 23 14.54 1.99 0.27
CA TYR A 23 16.00 1.99 0.24
C TYR A 23 16.55 3.20 0.99
N ASP A 24 17.75 3.08 1.53
CA ASP A 24 18.38 4.07 2.39
C ASP A 24 19.77 4.49 1.88
N PHE A 25 20.13 5.74 2.19
CA PHE A 25 21.44 6.32 1.88
C PHE A 25 22.15 6.69 3.19
N PRO A 26 22.82 5.72 3.85
CA PRO A 26 23.46 5.94 5.15
C PRO A 26 24.66 6.89 5.08
N ASN A 27 25.21 7.13 3.88
CA ASN A 27 26.36 8.00 3.68
C ASN A 27 26.01 9.50 3.47
N GLU A 28 24.72 9.86 3.42
CA GLU A 28 24.28 11.25 3.31
C GLU A 28 23.97 11.86 4.68
N THR A 29 24.29 13.15 4.88
CA THR A 29 23.93 13.91 6.09
C THR A 29 22.98 15.06 5.74
N PRO A 30 21.70 15.04 6.19
CA PRO A 30 21.08 14.01 7.02
C PRO A 30 20.76 12.72 6.24
N VAL A 31 20.73 11.57 6.94
CA VAL A 31 20.43 10.26 6.35
C VAL A 31 19.08 10.30 5.63
N ARG A 32 19.06 9.80 4.39
CA ARG A 32 17.85 9.74 3.57
C ARG A 32 17.30 8.32 3.50
N TYR A 33 15.99 8.22 3.72
CA TYR A 33 15.21 7.01 3.58
C TYR A 33 14.17 7.23 2.50
N CYS A 34 14.26 6.49 1.42
CA CYS A 34 13.45 6.68 0.23
C CYS A 34 12.51 5.49 0.00
N PHE A 35 11.41 5.78 -0.70
CA PHE A 35 10.50 4.78 -1.22
C PHE A 35 10.30 4.99 -2.71
N ASN A 36 9.97 3.92 -3.42
CA ASN A 36 9.57 3.96 -4.82
C ASN A 36 8.41 2.98 -5.03
N MET A 37 7.29 3.48 -5.56
CA MET A 37 6.12 2.73 -5.98
C MET A 37 6.12 2.58 -7.49
N ASP A 38 6.79 1.54 -7.99
CA ASP A 38 7.03 1.33 -9.43
C ASP A 38 5.73 1.32 -10.27
N TYR A 39 4.61 0.87 -9.69
CA TYR A 39 3.34 0.68 -10.41
C TYR A 39 2.51 1.98 -10.55
N ILE A 40 2.72 2.96 -9.66
CA ILE A 40 2.03 4.26 -9.69
C ILE A 40 2.98 5.39 -10.11
N GLY A 41 4.29 5.11 -10.21
CA GLY A 41 5.31 6.10 -10.51
C GLY A 41 5.46 7.15 -9.41
N VAL A 42 5.25 6.77 -8.15
CA VAL A 42 5.39 7.66 -6.99
C VAL A 42 6.63 7.29 -6.22
N ASP A 43 7.58 8.21 -6.14
CA ASP A 43 8.79 8.10 -5.34
C ASP A 43 8.92 9.29 -4.39
N GLY A 44 9.73 9.13 -3.35
CA GLY A 44 10.02 10.21 -2.43
C GLY A 44 11.00 9.80 -1.34
N CYS A 45 11.62 10.80 -0.73
CA CYS A 45 12.63 10.62 0.30
C CYS A 45 12.30 11.41 1.55
N PHE A 46 12.58 10.81 2.70
CA PHE A 46 12.38 11.39 4.02
C PHE A 46 13.66 11.29 4.83
N HIS A 47 13.81 12.17 5.82
CA HIS A 47 14.88 12.07 6.82
C HIS A 47 14.48 11.20 8.03
N ASN A 48 13.37 10.48 7.92
CA ASN A 48 12.85 9.59 8.95
C ASN A 48 12.63 8.19 8.36
N ALA A 49 13.21 7.17 9.01
CA ALA A 49 13.14 5.78 8.58
C ALA A 49 11.72 5.21 8.56
N THR A 50 10.82 5.73 9.40
CA THR A 50 9.46 5.17 9.54
C THR A 50 8.51 5.62 8.43
N ALA A 51 8.75 6.79 7.81
CA ALA A 51 7.90 7.33 6.76
C ALA A 51 7.82 6.43 5.50
N PRO A 52 8.94 5.97 4.89
CA PRO A 52 8.88 5.10 3.73
C PRO A 52 8.29 3.72 4.05
N MET A 53 8.50 3.19 5.28
CA MET A 53 7.82 1.98 5.73
C MET A 53 6.30 2.19 5.81
N LEU A 54 5.81 3.27 6.41
CA LEU A 54 4.37 3.52 6.46
C LEU A 54 3.76 3.61 5.06
N ILE A 55 4.44 4.27 4.12
CA ILE A 55 3.99 4.41 2.74
C ILE A 55 3.97 3.06 2.00
N ALA A 56 4.91 2.16 2.29
CA ALA A 56 4.92 0.81 1.73
C ALA A 56 3.76 -0.06 2.26
N TRP A 57 3.51 -0.03 3.57
CA TRP A 57 2.59 -0.96 4.23
C TRP A 57 1.13 -0.47 4.29
N VAL A 58 0.88 0.84 4.37
CA VAL A 58 -0.49 1.37 4.50
C VAL A 58 -1.39 0.99 3.32
N PRO A 59 -0.99 1.16 2.05
CA PRO A 59 -1.80 0.75 0.91
C PRO A 59 -2.09 -0.75 0.92
N LEU A 60 -1.10 -1.57 1.28
CA LEU A 60 -1.25 -3.02 1.41
C LEU A 60 -2.34 -3.39 2.42
N LEU A 61 -2.26 -2.83 3.63
CA LEU A 61 -3.17 -3.13 4.74
C LEU A 61 -4.60 -2.66 4.43
N ILE A 62 -4.74 -1.47 3.86
CA ILE A 62 -6.05 -0.96 3.42
C ILE A 62 -6.63 -1.87 2.33
N GLY A 63 -5.82 -2.25 1.34
CA GLY A 63 -6.25 -3.15 0.26
C GLY A 63 -6.74 -4.50 0.78
N LEU A 64 -5.97 -5.14 1.67
CA LEU A 64 -6.35 -6.40 2.31
C LEU A 64 -7.63 -6.26 3.13
N GLY A 65 -7.78 -5.16 3.87
CA GLY A 65 -8.99 -4.85 4.63
C GLY A 65 -10.24 -4.73 3.74
N LEU A 66 -10.13 -4.03 2.61
CA LEU A 66 -11.23 -3.89 1.65
C LEU A 66 -11.62 -5.22 0.99
N ILE A 67 -10.63 -6.05 0.63
CA ILE A 67 -10.86 -7.39 0.10
C ILE A 67 -11.56 -8.27 1.14
N ALA A 68 -11.02 -8.35 2.36
CA ALA A 68 -11.61 -9.13 3.44
C ALA A 68 -13.05 -8.68 3.74
N TRP A 69 -13.28 -7.37 3.82
CA TRP A 69 -14.61 -6.80 4.01
C TRP A 69 -15.57 -7.18 2.88
N SER A 70 -15.11 -7.13 1.63
CA SER A 70 -15.93 -7.52 0.47
C SER A 70 -16.36 -8.99 0.52
N MET A 71 -15.45 -9.88 0.95
CA MET A 71 -15.72 -11.31 1.14
C MET A 71 -16.73 -11.54 2.27
N VAL A 72 -16.50 -10.95 3.45
CA VAL A 72 -17.42 -11.05 4.60
C VAL A 72 -18.83 -10.55 4.23
N ARG A 73 -18.91 -9.43 3.51
CA ARG A 73 -20.19 -8.87 3.05
C ARG A 73 -20.87 -9.77 2.03
N ALA A 74 -20.13 -10.45 1.16
CA ALA A 74 -20.69 -11.42 0.22
C ALA A 74 -21.27 -12.63 0.99
N SER A 75 -20.49 -13.22 1.90
CA SER A 75 -20.91 -14.39 2.69
C SER A 75 -22.17 -14.15 3.51
N ARG A 76 -22.31 -12.95 4.11
CA ARG A 76 -23.51 -12.56 4.88
C ARG A 76 -24.78 -12.36 4.04
N LYS A 77 -24.67 -12.23 2.71
CA LYS A 77 -25.84 -12.09 1.81
C LYS A 77 -26.31 -13.41 1.21
N THR A 78 -25.47 -14.45 1.30
CA THR A 78 -25.75 -15.82 0.82
C THR A 78 -26.42 -16.70 1.87
N VAL A 79 -26.47 -16.25 3.13
CA VAL A 79 -27.20 -16.90 4.24
C VAL A 79 -28.58 -16.28 4.38
#